data_AF-A0A1H9ZQT2-F1
#
_entry.id   AF-A0A1H9ZQT2-F1
#
_cell.length_a   1.000
_cell.length_b   1.000
_cell.length_c   1.000
_cell.angle_alpha   90.00
_cell.angle_beta   90.00
_cell.angle_gamma   90.00
#
_symmetry.space_group_name_H-M   'P 1'
#
loop_
_entity.id
_entity.type
_entity.pdbx_description
1 polymer ?
#
loop_
_entity_poly.entity_id
_entity_poly.type
_entity_poly.pdbx_seq_one_letter_code
_entity_poly.pdbx_strand_id
1 'polypeptide(L)'
;MEKNLEDDWYPIRMLDNRVQQGEPLVLTPEVRGLLQRTAPTVAINEAETEAALASPEKATALLQEMRRRITEGSRRLSRALNQMYRLRDGRDLEGARQQLRELLAVEVVPHYRNIAEGQLEKLGD
;
A
#
# COMPACT_ATOMS: atom_id res chain seq x y z
N MET A 1 -0.10 -17.01 -13.38
CA MET A 1 1.10 -16.19 -13.10
C MET A 1 0.71 -15.24 -11.99
N GLU A 2 1.31 -15.40 -10.81
CA GLU A 2 1.14 -14.44 -9.72
C GLU A 2 1.79 -13.13 -10.19
N LYS A 3 0.97 -12.13 -10.51
CA LYS A 3 1.46 -10.85 -11.03
C LYS A 3 2.21 -10.17 -9.88
N ASN A 4 3.48 -9.82 -10.09
CA ASN A 4 4.28 -9.20 -9.04
C ASN A 4 3.69 -7.81 -8.74
N LEU A 5 3.30 -7.57 -7.50
CA LEU A 5 2.74 -6.28 -7.05
C LEU A 5 3.66 -5.10 -7.37
N GLU A 6 4.98 -5.35 -7.33
CA GLU A 6 5.97 -4.32 -7.62
C GLU A 6 5.95 -3.89 -9.10
N ASP A 7 5.49 -4.74 -10.02
CA ASP A 7 5.37 -4.42 -11.45
C ASP A 7 4.29 -3.36 -11.72
N ASP A 8 3.25 -3.29 -10.88
CA ASP A 8 2.19 -2.27 -10.98
C ASP A 8 2.49 -1.08 -10.02
N TRP A 9 3.13 -1.29 -8.87
CA TRP A 9 3.46 -0.21 -7.92
C TRP A 9 4.60 0.69 -8.38
N TYR A 10 5.62 0.17 -9.07
CA TYR A 10 6.70 0.99 -9.61
C TYR A 10 6.19 2.03 -10.64
N PRO A 11 5.38 1.64 -11.65
CA PRO A 11 4.75 2.59 -12.56
C PRO A 11 3.92 3.67 -11.86
N ILE A 12 3.20 3.34 -10.78
CA ILE A 12 2.45 4.33 -9.99
C ILE A 12 3.38 5.38 -9.39
N ARG A 13 4.53 4.98 -8.82
CA ARG A 13 5.52 5.92 -8.28
C ARG A 13 6.09 6.82 -9.37
N MET A 14 6.41 6.24 -10.54
CA MET A 14 6.94 6.99 -11.68
C MET A 14 5.92 7.99 -12.23
N LEU A 15 4.66 7.58 -12.33
CA LEU A 15 3.58 8.42 -12.84
C LEU A 15 3.28 9.58 -11.87
N ASP A 16 3.20 9.31 -10.57
CA ASP A 16 3.00 10.36 -9.57
C ASP A 16 4.19 11.35 -9.56
N ASN A 17 5.43 10.87 -9.62
CA ASN A 17 6.61 11.75 -9.68
C ASN A 17 6.54 12.75 -10.84
N ARG A 18 6.10 12.33 -12.03
CA ARG A 18 5.91 13.21 -13.20
C ARG A 18 4.81 14.25 -12.95
N VAL A 19 3.70 13.83 -12.36
CA VAL A 19 2.61 14.74 -12.00
C VAL A 19 3.06 15.78 -10.97
N GLN A 20 3.85 15.38 -9.97
CA GLN A 20 4.44 16.31 -8.99
C GLN A 20 5.45 17.28 -9.63
N GLN A 21 6.06 16.91 -10.77
CA GLN A 21 6.94 17.78 -11.56
C GLN A 21 6.16 18.75 -12.48
N GLY A 22 4.83 18.72 -12.44
CA GLY A 22 3.96 19.62 -13.21
C GLY A 22 3.47 19.04 -14.54
N GLU A 23 3.77 17.78 -14.86
CA GLU A 23 3.19 17.14 -16.03
C GLU A 23 1.71 16.79 -15.76
N PRO A 24 0.77 17.17 -16.65
CA PRO A 24 -0.63 16.79 -16.47
C PRO A 24 -0.80 15.28 -16.63
N LEU A 25 -1.66 14.68 -15.80
CA LEU A 25 -2.01 13.26 -15.94
C LEU A 25 -2.90 13.06 -17.17
N VAL A 26 -2.43 12.29 -18.14
CA VAL A 26 -3.21 11.95 -19.34
C VAL A 26 -3.83 10.56 -19.16
N LEU A 27 -5.16 10.47 -19.22
CA LEU A 27 -5.91 9.23 -19.04
C LEU A 27 -5.98 8.38 -20.31
N THR A 28 -4.82 7.91 -20.78
CA THR A 28 -4.75 6.91 -21.85
C THR A 28 -5.31 5.57 -21.38
N PRO A 29 -5.67 4.65 -22.29
CA PRO A 29 -6.11 3.30 -21.94
C PRO A 29 -5.11 2.56 -21.02
N GLU A 30 -3.82 2.76 -21.23
CA GLU A 30 -2.74 2.15 -20.44
C GLU A 30 -2.72 2.70 -19.01
N VAL A 31 -2.84 4.03 -18.85
CA VAL A 31 -2.90 4.68 -17.53
C VAL A 31 -4.16 4.27 -16.80
N ARG A 32 -5.32 4.24 -17.47
CA ARG A 32 -6.58 3.76 -16.90
C ARG A 32 -6.44 2.32 -16.42
N GLY A 33 -5.92 1.44 -17.27
CA GLY A 33 -5.70 0.04 -16.92
C GLY A 33 -4.72 -0.15 -15.76
N LEU A 34 -3.66 0.67 -15.68
CA LEU A 34 -2.73 0.65 -14.55
C LEU A 34 -3.43 1.04 -13.24
N LEU A 35 -4.17 2.15 -13.22
CA LEU A 35 -4.90 2.61 -12.04
C LEU A 35 -5.95 1.58 -11.59
N GLN A 36 -6.71 1.00 -12.53
CA GLN A 36 -7.71 -0.02 -12.23
C GLN A 36 -7.11 -1.27 -11.59
N ARG A 37 -5.98 -1.77 -12.12
CA ARG A 37 -5.33 -2.95 -11.55
C ARG A 37 -4.67 -2.68 -10.20
N THR A 38 -4.17 -1.46 -9.99
CA THR A 38 -3.45 -1.10 -8.77
C THR A 38 -4.41 -0.80 -7.62
N ALA A 39 -5.57 -0.21 -7.88
CA ALA A 39 -6.54 0.19 -6.87
C ALA A 39 -6.86 -0.89 -5.80
N PRO A 40 -7.25 -2.12 -6.18
CA PRO A 40 -7.57 -3.14 -5.17
C PRO A 40 -6.34 -3.56 -4.36
N THR A 41 -5.13 -3.49 -4.93
CA THR A 41 -3.89 -3.84 -4.23
C THR A 41 -3.53 -2.88 -3.10
N VAL A 42 -4.13 -1.68 -3.11
CA VAL A 42 -3.99 -0.66 -2.06
C VAL A 42 -5.31 -0.39 -1.35
N ALA A 43 -6.26 -1.34 -1.40
CA ALA A 43 -7.58 -1.27 -0.76
C ALA A 43 -8.46 -0.08 -1.20
N ILE A 44 -8.39 0.28 -2.48
CA ILE A 44 -9.35 1.20 -3.12
C ILE A 44 -10.33 0.33 -3.91
N ASN A 45 -11.63 0.56 -3.72
CA ASN A 45 -12.65 -0.28 -4.35
C ASN A 45 -12.92 0.13 -5.81
N GLU A 46 -13.60 -0.74 -6.55
CA GLU A 46 -13.90 -0.54 -7.97
C GLU A 46 -14.75 0.72 -8.23
N ALA A 47 -15.79 0.94 -7.43
CA ALA A 47 -16.68 2.10 -7.58
C ALA A 47 -15.94 3.44 -7.37
N GLU A 48 -15.08 3.53 -6.35
CA GLU A 48 -14.20 4.68 -6.11
C GLU A 48 -13.24 4.91 -7.29
N THR A 49 -12.69 3.82 -7.82
CA THR A 49 -11.78 3.84 -8.96
C THR A 49 -12.48 4.35 -10.22
N GLU A 50 -13.64 3.81 -10.56
CA GLU A 50 -14.44 4.22 -11.72
C GLU A 50 -14.84 5.70 -11.63
N ALA A 51 -15.31 6.13 -10.45
CA ALA A 51 -15.67 7.52 -10.21
C ALA A 51 -14.47 8.48 -10.37
N ALA A 52 -13.28 8.04 -9.97
CA ALA A 52 -12.06 8.82 -10.14
C ALA A 52 -11.56 8.87 -11.59
N LEU A 53 -11.79 7.82 -12.38
CA LEU A 53 -11.40 7.77 -13.79
C LEU A 53 -12.31 8.57 -14.73
N ALA A 54 -13.33 9.25 -14.19
CA ALA A 54 -14.24 10.12 -14.94
C ALA A 54 -13.57 11.41 -15.44
N SER A 55 -12.51 11.91 -14.78
CA SER A 55 -11.77 13.09 -15.22
C SER A 55 -10.29 13.02 -14.84
N PRO A 56 -9.40 13.72 -15.57
CA PRO A 56 -7.98 13.79 -15.25
C PRO A 56 -7.70 14.25 -13.81
N GLU A 57 -8.42 15.25 -13.32
CA GLU A 57 -8.22 15.81 -11.98
C GLU A 57 -8.52 14.78 -10.88
N LYS A 58 -9.64 14.07 -11.02
CA LYS A 58 -10.01 13.01 -10.07
C LYS A 58 -9.07 11.81 -10.16
N ALA A 59 -8.60 11.47 -11.36
CA ALA A 59 -7.63 10.41 -11.53
C ALA A 59 -6.25 10.77 -10.96
N THR A 60 -5.88 12.05 -10.99
CA THR A 60 -4.68 12.55 -10.29
C THR A 60 -4.82 12.36 -8.79
N ALA A 61 -5.98 12.68 -8.20
CA ALA A 61 -6.23 12.44 -6.79
C ALA A 61 -6.15 10.95 -6.43
N LEU A 62 -6.70 10.06 -7.27
CA LEU A 62 -6.58 8.62 -7.12
C LEU A 62 -5.11 8.15 -7.15
N LEU A 63 -4.34 8.61 -8.14
CA LEU A 63 -2.91 8.30 -8.27
C LEU A 63 -2.12 8.70 -7.01
N GLN A 64 -2.38 9.90 -6.49
CA GLN A 64 -1.74 10.42 -5.28
C GLN A 64 -2.12 9.58 -4.05
N GLU A 65 -3.38 9.17 -3.93
CA GLU A 65 -3.81 8.30 -2.83
C GLU A 65 -3.16 6.92 -2.90
N MET A 66 -3.08 6.31 -4.10
CA MET A 66 -2.35 5.06 -4.29
C MET A 66 -0.88 5.21 -3.88
N ARG A 67 -0.20 6.26 -4.36
CA ARG A 67 1.18 6.58 -4.00
C ARG A 67 1.35 6.73 -2.50
N ARG A 68 0.42 7.45 -1.85
CA ARG A 68 0.42 7.69 -0.41
C ARG A 68 0.31 6.39 0.36
N ARG A 69 -0.66 5.53 0.04
CA ARG A 69 -0.85 4.22 0.71
C ARG A 69 0.35 3.30 0.55
N ILE A 70 0.95 3.22 -0.64
CA ILE A 70 2.18 2.45 -0.88
C ILE A 70 3.32 2.98 0.02
N THR A 71 3.51 4.30 0.06
CA THR A 71 4.63 4.89 0.82
C THR A 71 4.45 4.77 2.32
N GLU A 72 3.28 5.17 2.81
CA GLU A 72 2.99 5.20 4.23
C GLU A 72 2.87 3.80 4.80
N GLY A 73 2.23 2.88 4.08
CA GLY A 73 2.11 1.49 4.51
C GLY A 73 3.46 0.81 4.61
N SER A 74 4.34 0.98 3.60
CA SER A 74 5.72 0.49 3.67
C SER A 74 6.47 1.04 4.90
N ARG A 75 6.42 2.36 5.13
CA ARG A 75 7.06 3.00 6.30
C ARG A 75 6.48 2.52 7.63
N ARG A 76 5.17 2.31 7.70
CA ARG A 76 4.47 1.84 8.90
C ARG A 76 4.86 0.40 9.21
N LEU A 77 4.80 -0.47 8.21
CA LEU A 77 5.23 -1.86 8.31
C LEU A 77 6.68 -1.96 8.76
N SER A 78 7.63 -1.29 8.08
CA SER A 78 9.04 -1.34 8.46
C SER A 78 9.28 -0.91 9.91
N ARG A 79 8.61 0.15 10.38
CA ARG A 79 8.72 0.61 11.77
C ARG A 79 8.17 -0.42 12.76
N ALA A 80 6.99 -0.97 12.48
CA ALA A 80 6.38 -1.99 13.33
C ALA A 80 7.22 -3.27 13.41
N LEU A 81 7.75 -3.75 12.27
CA LEU A 81 8.62 -4.93 12.23
C LEU A 81 9.93 -4.70 13.00
N ASN A 82 10.54 -3.53 12.86
CA ASN A 82 11.75 -3.19 13.63
C ASN A 82 11.48 -3.15 15.14
N GLN A 83 10.33 -2.62 15.56
CA GLN A 83 9.95 -2.65 16.98
C GLN A 83 9.65 -4.06 17.46
N MET A 84 8.92 -4.85 16.67
CA MET A 84 8.58 -6.24 16.96
C MET A 84 9.84 -7.09 17.17
N TYR A 85 10.82 -7.01 16.26
CA TYR A 85 12.07 -7.77 16.41
C TYR A 85 12.85 -7.36 17.67
N ARG A 86 12.89 -6.06 18.01
CA ARG A 86 13.53 -5.60 19.26
C ARG A 86 12.86 -6.18 20.51
N LEU A 87 11.53 -6.22 20.54
CA LEU A 87 10.78 -6.79 21.68
C LEU A 87 11.01 -8.30 21.79
N ARG A 88 10.92 -9.02 20.66
CA ARG A 88 11.21 -10.46 20.60
C ARG A 88 12.61 -10.79 21.10
N ASP A 89 13.62 -10.04 20.64
CA ASP A 89 15.01 -10.28 21.02
C ASP A 89 15.25 -9.93 22.52
N GLY A 90 14.46 -9.01 23.07
CA GLY A 90 14.33 -8.74 24.50
C GLY A 90 13.47 -9.74 25.29
N ARG A 91 12.97 -10.81 24.64
CA ARG A 91 12.06 -11.84 25.18
C ARG A 91 10.67 -11.34 25.58
N ASP A 92 10.29 -10.13 25.16
CA ASP A 92 8.92 -9.62 25.31
C ASP A 92 8.07 -10.02 24.10
N LEU A 93 7.60 -11.28 24.10
CA LEU A 93 6.78 -11.81 23.01
C LEU A 93 5.38 -11.18 22.96
N GLU A 94 4.80 -10.84 24.11
CA GLU A 94 3.48 -10.22 24.13
C GLU A 94 3.53 -8.80 23.58
N GLY A 95 4.54 -8.02 23.96
CA GLY A 95 4.79 -6.72 23.35
C GLY A 95 5.02 -6.82 21.84
N ALA A 96 5.76 -7.84 21.39
CA ALA A 96 5.99 -8.09 19.98
C ALA A 96 4.68 -8.37 19.20
N ARG A 97 3.76 -9.16 19.77
CA ARG A 97 2.44 -9.43 19.20
C ARG A 97 1.56 -8.19 19.22
N GLN A 98 1.52 -7.47 20.33
CA GLN A 98 0.74 -6.25 20.48
C GLN A 98 1.16 -5.21 19.44
N GLN A 99 2.45 -5.06 19.18
CA GLN A 99 2.97 -4.18 18.13
C GLN A 99 2.42 -4.53 16.73
N LEU A 100 2.27 -5.82 16.41
CA LEU A 100 1.69 -6.27 15.13
C LEU A 100 0.17 -6.09 15.09
N ARG A 101 -0.54 -6.35 16.20
CA ARG A 101 -1.98 -6.11 16.32
C ARG A 101 -2.31 -4.62 16.14
N GLU A 102 -1.51 -3.73 16.70
CA GLU A 102 -1.64 -2.28 16.51
C GLU A 102 -1.41 -1.86 15.05
N LEU A 103 -0.44 -2.46 14.36
CA LEU A 103 -0.27 -2.24 12.93
C LEU A 103 -1.52 -2.71 12.15
N LEU A 104 -2.01 -3.91 12.43
CA LEU A 104 -3.17 -4.51 11.75
C LEU A 104 -4.47 -3.75 12.00
N ALA A 105 -4.59 -3.02 13.11
CA ALA A 105 -5.75 -2.18 13.38
C ALA A 105 -5.85 -0.96 12.45
N VAL A 106 -4.73 -0.52 11.87
CA VAL A 106 -4.66 0.73 11.07
C VAL A 106 -4.23 0.52 9.63
N GLU A 107 -3.58 -0.61 9.32
CA GLU A 107 -3.12 -0.90 7.97
C GLU A 107 -4.25 -1.48 7.11
N VAL A 108 -4.44 -0.90 5.93
CA VAL A 108 -5.50 -1.26 4.99
C VAL A 108 -4.97 -1.96 3.75
N VAL A 109 -3.70 -1.75 3.38
CA VAL A 109 -3.09 -2.33 2.18
C VAL A 109 -2.93 -3.84 2.38
N PRO A 110 -3.62 -4.69 1.59
CA PRO A 110 -3.65 -6.14 1.81
C PRO A 110 -2.27 -6.78 1.87
N HIS A 111 -1.35 -6.36 0.99
CA HIS A 111 0.01 -6.88 0.98
C HIS A 111 0.75 -6.66 2.31
N TYR A 112 0.65 -5.46 2.90
CA TYR A 112 1.32 -5.15 4.17
C TYR A 112 0.65 -5.84 5.36
N ARG A 113 -0.68 -5.98 5.33
CA ARG A 113 -1.42 -6.78 6.31
C ARG A 113 -0.98 -8.23 6.31
N ASN A 114 -0.91 -8.86 5.13
CA ASN A 114 -0.49 -10.25 4.98
C ASN A 114 0.93 -10.48 5.54
N ILE A 115 1.85 -9.52 5.34
CA ILE A 115 3.20 -9.61 5.93
C ILE A 115 3.12 -9.57 7.47
N ALA A 116 2.33 -8.65 8.03
CA ALA A 116 2.19 -8.51 9.48
C ALA A 116 1.49 -9.72 10.12
N GLU A 117 0.42 -10.22 9.51
CA GLU A 117 -0.29 -11.45 9.92
C GLU A 117 0.68 -12.66 9.90
N GLY A 118 1.45 -12.84 8.82
CA GLY A 118 2.44 -13.91 8.75
C GLY A 118 3.61 -13.77 9.74
N GLN A 119 3.90 -12.57 10.27
CA GLN A 119 4.84 -12.42 11.39
C GLN A 119 4.19 -12.71 12.73
N LEU A 120 2.91 -12.35 12.89
CA LEU A 120 2.15 -12.62 14.11
C LEU A 120 2.00 -14.13 14.32
N GLU A 121 1.65 -14.87 13.27
CA GLU A 121 1.61 -16.34 13.29
C GLU A 121 2.93 -16.98 13.74
N LYS A 122 4.07 -16.42 13.30
CA LYS A 122 5.41 -16.92 13.67
C LYS A 122 5.77 -16.70 15.13
N LEU A 123 5.19 -15.70 15.79
CA LEU A 123 5.36 -15.48 17.23
C LEU A 123 4.51 -16.45 18.07
N GLY A 124 3.62 -17.21 17.42
CA GLY A 124 2.52 -17.92 18.06
C GLY A 124 1.49 -16.92 18.62
N ASP A 125 0.21 -17.28 18.63
CA ASP A 125 -0.76 -16.52 19.43
C ASP A 125 -0.53 -16.74 20.93
#